data_AF-D5SYD2-F1
#
_entry.id   AF-D5SYD2-F1
#
_cell.length_a   1.000
_cell.length_b   1.000
_cell.length_c   1.000
_cell.angle_alpha   90.00
_cell.angle_beta   90.00
_cell.angle_gamma   90.00
#
_symmetry.space_group_name_H-M   'P 1'
#
loop_
_entity.id
_entity.type
_entity.pdbx_description
1 polymer ?
#
loop_
_entity_poly.entity_id
_entity_poly.type
_entity_poly.pdbx_seq_one_letter_code
_entity_poly.pdbx_strand_id
1 'polypeptide(L)'
;MSCEIGHPNMTLRTLTTFVLSLAVSTIANAQTWTSPDGLLTINPPDAGQFQFIPEPPPPLIGLWVSHDESMKFGVVKIDIPPKIKLIQSSVEEGLAKEIDGKVTRLPTRSVLGHEVWKMVGKGTSVEITQAVIRHDGALYKLMAATVGKNPDPATVNRFVDSLSIVPPSPTNAETAPQPDTLPVGNLGGGVDLHKVSTTVGGAGALLAIGLVIYFLTRGNKTRQ
;
A
#
# COMPACT_ATOMS: atom_id res chain seq x y z
N MET A 1 -21.65 -82.39 41.16
CA MET A 1 -20.93 -81.11 41.32
C MET A 1 -20.06 -80.92 40.10
N SER A 2 -20.50 -80.05 39.20
CA SER A 2 -19.67 -79.16 38.36
C SER A 2 -20.64 -78.39 37.48
N CYS A 3 -20.55 -77.07 37.59
CA CYS A 3 -21.46 -76.06 37.09
C CYS A 3 -20.56 -75.02 36.43
N GLU A 4 -20.69 -74.79 35.12
CA GLU A 4 -20.08 -73.67 34.40
C GLU A 4 -20.93 -73.48 33.13
N ILE A 5 -21.93 -72.58 33.15
CA ILE A 5 -21.87 -71.12 32.94
C ILE A 5 -21.53 -70.80 31.47
N GLY A 6 -22.60 -70.55 30.71
CA GLY A 6 -22.54 -69.97 29.38
C GLY A 6 -22.20 -68.47 29.43
N HIS A 7 -21.52 -68.00 28.39
CA HIS A 7 -21.34 -66.59 28.13
C HIS A 7 -22.00 -66.21 26.79
N PRO A 8 -22.97 -65.26 26.81
CA PRO A 8 -23.61 -64.77 25.61
C PRO A 8 -22.68 -63.84 24.81
N ASN A 9 -22.67 -64.05 23.50
CA ASN A 9 -22.01 -63.19 22.51
C ASN A 9 -22.47 -61.74 22.68
N MET A 10 -21.53 -60.88 23.07
CA MET A 10 -21.73 -59.47 23.32
C MET A 10 -21.77 -58.72 21.98
N THR A 11 -23.01 -58.44 21.53
CA THR A 11 -23.45 -57.24 20.80
C THR A 11 -22.40 -56.45 19.99
N LEU A 12 -22.44 -56.68 18.68
CA LEU A 12 -22.03 -55.77 17.61
C LEU A 12 -22.78 -54.42 17.76
N ARG A 13 -22.12 -53.40 18.31
CA ARG A 13 -22.63 -52.02 18.32
C ARG A 13 -21.56 -51.06 17.79
N THR A 14 -21.67 -50.80 16.49
CA THR A 14 -21.65 -49.45 15.89
C THR A 14 -20.63 -48.47 16.49
N LEU A 15 -19.36 -48.58 16.07
CA LEU A 15 -18.35 -47.55 16.32
C LEU A 15 -18.28 -46.60 15.10
N THR A 16 -19.32 -45.80 14.92
CA THR A 16 -19.35 -44.68 13.98
C THR A 16 -18.94 -43.41 14.74
N THR A 17 -17.68 -43.30 15.13
CA THR A 17 -17.18 -42.11 15.83
C THR A 17 -16.51 -41.19 14.82
N PHE A 18 -17.37 -40.44 14.12
CA PHE A 18 -17.23 -39.03 13.77
C PHE A 18 -15.83 -38.41 13.97
N VAL A 19 -14.88 -38.70 13.07
CA VAL A 19 -13.72 -37.84 12.85
C VAL A 19 -14.18 -36.68 11.96
N LEU A 20 -15.08 -35.85 12.49
CA LEU A 20 -15.24 -34.48 12.04
C LEU A 20 -14.14 -33.69 12.75
N SER A 21 -12.89 -34.01 12.39
CA SER A 21 -11.73 -33.22 12.77
C SER A 21 -11.95 -31.85 12.19
N LEU A 22 -12.43 -30.97 13.07
CA LEU A 22 -12.35 -29.53 13.06
C LEU A 22 -11.26 -29.04 12.11
N ALA A 23 -11.61 -28.92 10.83
CA ALA A 23 -11.02 -27.92 9.97
C ALA A 23 -11.54 -26.58 10.48
N VAL A 24 -11.04 -26.17 11.66
CA VAL A 24 -10.92 -24.76 11.97
C VAL A 24 -9.94 -24.29 10.92
N SER A 25 -10.47 -23.91 9.76
CA SER A 25 -9.82 -22.98 8.87
C SER A 25 -9.46 -21.82 9.77
N THR A 26 -8.23 -21.80 10.26
CA THR A 26 -7.60 -20.58 10.74
C THR A 26 -7.62 -19.69 9.52
N ILE A 27 -8.71 -18.95 9.37
CA ILE A 27 -8.76 -17.75 8.56
C ILE A 27 -7.69 -16.91 9.23
N ALA A 28 -6.46 -17.02 8.74
CA ALA A 28 -5.43 -16.05 8.99
C ALA A 28 -6.03 -14.78 8.43
N ASN A 29 -6.73 -14.04 9.30
CA ASN A 29 -7.21 -12.71 9.01
C ASN A 29 -5.94 -11.94 8.73
N ALA A 30 -5.59 -11.82 7.44
CA ALA A 30 -4.53 -10.94 7.00
C ALA A 30 -4.93 -9.58 7.52
N GLN A 31 -4.26 -9.15 8.59
CA GLN A 31 -4.63 -7.96 9.31
C GLN A 31 -4.45 -6.79 8.35
N THR A 32 -5.56 -6.22 7.88
CA THR A 32 -5.53 -5.06 6.99
C THR A 32 -4.88 -3.90 7.73
N TRP A 33 -3.92 -3.25 7.10
CA TRP A 33 -3.36 -2.01 7.63
C TRP A 33 -4.21 -0.84 7.12
N THR A 34 -4.56 0.08 8.02
CA THR A 34 -5.32 1.29 7.68
C THR A 34 -4.40 2.49 7.87
N SER A 35 -4.45 3.46 6.94
CA SER A 35 -3.71 4.70 7.09
C SER A 35 -4.13 5.45 8.36
N PRO A 36 -3.24 6.28 8.94
CA PRO A 36 -3.55 6.99 10.19
C PRO A 36 -4.79 7.90 10.13
N ASP A 37 -5.17 8.37 8.94
CA ASP A 37 -6.37 9.17 8.68
C ASP A 37 -7.62 8.34 8.36
N GLY A 38 -7.51 7.00 8.37
CA GLY A 38 -8.63 6.10 8.10
C GLY A 38 -9.01 5.97 6.63
N LEU A 39 -8.35 6.67 5.70
CA LEU A 39 -8.77 6.74 4.30
C LEU A 39 -8.42 5.47 3.50
N LEU A 40 -7.20 4.98 3.64
CA LEU A 40 -6.68 3.87 2.84
C LEU A 40 -6.56 2.62 3.68
N THR A 41 -6.92 1.49 3.08
CA THR A 41 -6.64 0.16 3.61
C THR A 41 -5.81 -0.63 2.62
N ILE A 42 -4.87 -1.40 3.12
CA ILE A 42 -4.04 -2.32 2.32
C ILE A 42 -3.85 -3.64 3.04
N ASN A 43 -3.43 -4.66 2.29
CA ASN A 43 -2.91 -5.90 2.84
C ASN A 43 -1.40 -5.73 3.04
N PRO A 44 -0.90 -5.73 4.28
CA PRO A 44 0.54 -5.65 4.51
C PRO A 44 1.25 -6.88 3.93
N PRO A 45 2.56 -6.75 3.62
CA PRO A 45 3.36 -7.91 3.22
C PRO A 45 3.49 -8.91 4.38
N ASP A 46 3.94 -10.13 4.06
CA ASP A 46 4.06 -11.22 5.04
C ASP A 46 5.00 -10.84 6.20
N ALA A 47 4.47 -10.84 7.42
CA ALA A 47 5.24 -10.50 8.63
C ALA A 47 6.39 -11.48 8.92
N GLY A 48 6.38 -12.70 8.35
CA GLY A 48 7.49 -13.64 8.42
C GLY A 48 8.67 -13.27 7.50
N GLN A 49 8.45 -12.40 6.52
CA GLN A 49 9.47 -11.95 5.56
C GLN A 49 9.80 -10.46 5.68
N PHE A 50 8.87 -9.68 6.24
CA PHE A 50 8.96 -8.23 6.31
C PHE A 50 8.70 -7.73 7.74
N GLN A 51 9.56 -6.82 8.17
CA GLN A 51 9.40 -6.08 9.41
C GLN A 51 8.67 -4.76 9.15
N PHE A 52 7.59 -4.48 9.90
CA PHE A 52 6.96 -3.16 9.92
C PHE A 52 7.81 -2.18 10.75
N ILE A 53 7.97 -0.96 10.24
CA ILE A 53 8.67 0.14 10.92
C ILE A 53 7.60 1.06 11.54
N PRO A 54 7.45 1.09 12.88
CA PRO A 54 6.37 1.83 13.54
C PRO A 54 6.39 3.34 13.31
N GLU A 55 7.58 3.92 13.23
CA GLU A 55 7.81 5.36 13.02
C GLU A 55 8.62 5.57 11.75
N PRO A 56 8.00 5.44 10.58
CA PRO A 56 8.70 5.62 9.33
C PRO A 56 9.09 7.10 9.13
N PRO A 57 10.22 7.38 8.46
CA PRO A 57 10.65 8.76 8.22
C PRO A 57 9.66 9.48 7.28
N PRO A 58 9.28 10.74 7.55
CA PRO A 58 8.40 11.50 6.67
C PRO A 58 8.95 11.57 5.23
N PRO A 59 8.09 11.56 4.19
CA PRO A 59 6.63 11.59 4.21
C PRO A 59 5.97 10.19 4.21
N LEU A 60 6.71 9.14 4.59
CA LEU A 60 6.12 7.82 4.74
C LEU A 60 5.18 7.82 5.96
N ILE A 61 4.01 7.21 5.77
CA ILE A 61 3.04 6.92 6.83
C ILE A 61 2.95 5.43 7.14
N GLY A 62 3.56 4.58 6.31
CA GLY A 62 3.76 3.15 6.56
C GLY A 62 5.00 2.65 5.81
N LEU A 63 5.77 1.77 6.44
CA LEU A 63 6.98 1.19 5.84
C LEU A 63 7.16 -0.25 6.33
N TRP A 64 7.40 -1.15 5.39
CA TRP A 64 7.80 -2.54 5.64
C TRP A 64 9.11 -2.82 4.93
N VAL A 65 10.04 -3.47 5.62
CA VAL A 65 11.38 -3.78 5.10
C VAL A 65 11.57 -5.29 5.17
N SER A 66 11.95 -5.90 4.05
CA SER A 66 12.32 -7.32 4.02
C SER A 66 13.50 -7.59 4.94
N HIS A 67 13.57 -8.80 5.52
CA HIS A 67 14.69 -9.18 6.41
C HIS A 67 16.07 -9.14 5.73
N ASP A 68 16.12 -9.32 4.40
CA ASP A 68 17.35 -9.19 3.62
C ASP A 68 17.56 -7.78 3.04
N GLU A 69 16.70 -6.83 3.42
CA GLU A 69 16.66 -5.42 3.02
C GLU A 69 16.50 -5.15 1.51
N SER A 70 16.38 -6.20 0.69
CA SER A 70 16.35 -6.11 -0.77
C SER A 70 15.05 -5.55 -1.32
N MET A 71 13.97 -5.67 -0.55
CA MET A 71 12.63 -5.18 -0.89
C MET A 71 12.05 -4.33 0.24
N LYS A 72 11.40 -3.22 -0.13
CA LYS A 72 10.71 -2.32 0.79
C LYS A 72 9.34 -1.97 0.23
N PHE A 73 8.34 -1.98 1.11
CA PHE A 73 6.99 -1.53 0.81
C PHE A 73 6.71 -0.26 1.59
N GLY A 74 6.18 0.76 0.93
CA GLY A 74 5.92 2.07 1.54
C GLY A 74 4.53 2.58 1.21
N VAL A 75 3.92 3.27 2.17
CA VAL A 75 2.76 4.12 1.96
C VAL A 75 3.17 5.55 2.27
N VAL A 76 2.97 6.45 1.32
CA VAL A 76 3.35 7.87 1.40
C VAL A 76 2.08 8.71 1.33
N LYS A 77 2.03 9.79 2.11
CA LYS A 77 1.02 10.85 2.01
C LYS A 77 1.72 12.19 1.81
N ILE A 78 1.33 12.91 0.77
CA ILE A 78 1.88 14.24 0.43
C ILE A 78 0.71 15.18 0.19
N ASP A 79 0.68 16.30 0.90
CA ASP A 79 -0.30 17.35 0.64
C ASP A 79 0.00 18.04 -0.70
N ILE A 80 -1.03 18.20 -1.52
CA ILE A 80 -0.95 18.88 -2.81
C ILE A 80 -1.28 20.35 -2.56
N PRO A 81 -0.35 21.29 -2.81
CA PRO A 81 -0.63 22.70 -2.69
C PRO A 81 -1.86 23.11 -3.51
N PRO A 82 -2.69 24.02 -2.99
CA PRO A 82 -3.88 24.47 -3.70
C PRO A 82 -3.49 25.04 -5.07
N LYS A 83 -4.38 24.89 -6.06
CA LYS A 83 -4.23 25.33 -7.47
C LYS A 83 -3.28 24.49 -8.34
N ILE A 84 -2.63 23.46 -7.79
CA ILE A 84 -1.82 22.55 -8.60
C ILE A 84 -2.69 21.41 -9.15
N LYS A 85 -2.69 21.26 -10.46
CA LYS A 85 -3.27 20.08 -11.13
C LYS A 85 -2.18 19.04 -11.27
N LEU A 86 -2.28 17.98 -10.48
CA LEU A 86 -1.43 16.81 -10.68
C LEU A 86 -1.90 16.07 -11.95
N ILE A 87 -0.97 15.85 -12.87
CA ILE A 87 -1.19 15.06 -14.07
C ILE A 87 -0.29 13.81 -14.04
N GLN A 88 -0.80 12.70 -14.57
CA GLN A 88 -0.09 11.41 -14.52
C GLN A 88 1.32 11.49 -15.14
N SER A 89 1.48 12.22 -16.25
CA SER A 89 2.78 12.38 -16.92
C SER A 89 3.85 13.05 -16.04
N SER A 90 3.47 14.00 -15.17
CA SER A 90 4.42 14.61 -14.23
C SER A 90 4.85 13.64 -13.14
N VAL A 91 3.97 12.72 -12.72
CA VAL A 91 4.32 11.65 -11.76
C VAL A 91 5.26 10.63 -12.41
N GLU A 92 5.01 10.28 -13.67
CA GLU A 92 5.86 9.38 -14.45
C GLU A 92 7.26 9.97 -14.68
N GLU A 93 7.34 11.24 -15.09
CA GLU A 93 8.61 11.95 -15.27
C GLU A 93 9.41 12.05 -13.96
N GLY A 94 8.72 12.36 -12.85
CA GLY A 94 9.32 12.40 -11.52
C GLY A 94 9.95 11.06 -11.13
N LEU A 95 9.20 9.95 -11.29
CA LEU A 95 9.70 8.61 -11.02
C LEU A 95 10.87 8.23 -11.94
N ALA A 96 10.75 8.51 -13.25
CA ALA A 96 11.78 8.19 -14.23
C ALA A 96 13.11 8.87 -13.93
N LYS A 97 13.05 10.18 -13.61
CA LYS A 97 14.23 10.97 -13.24
C LYS A 97 14.89 10.46 -11.97
N GLU A 98 14.08 10.03 -11.01
CA GLU A 98 14.55 9.61 -9.70
C GLU A 98 15.33 8.29 -9.71
N ILE A 99 14.82 7.32 -10.46
CA ILE A 99 15.47 6.01 -10.57
C ILE A 99 16.52 5.97 -11.67
N ASP A 100 16.77 7.10 -12.34
CA ASP A 100 17.58 7.21 -13.55
C ASP A 100 17.21 6.12 -14.57
N GLY A 101 15.92 6.07 -14.91
CA GLY A 101 15.35 4.92 -15.60
C GLY A 101 14.11 5.20 -16.42
N LYS A 102 13.42 4.13 -16.79
CA LYS A 102 12.22 4.18 -17.65
C LYS A 102 10.99 3.83 -16.85
N VAL A 103 9.90 4.56 -17.10
CA VAL A 103 8.59 4.29 -16.50
C VAL A 103 7.67 3.70 -17.54
N THR A 104 7.02 2.60 -17.17
CA THR A 104 5.98 1.94 -17.95
C THR A 104 4.65 2.15 -17.25
N ARG A 105 3.69 2.73 -17.97
CA ARG A 105 2.32 2.89 -17.50
C ARG A 105 1.62 1.53 -17.45
N LEU A 106 0.93 1.26 -16.36
CA LEU A 106 0.02 0.12 -16.23
C LEU A 106 -1.43 0.60 -16.41
N PRO A 107 -2.39 -0.30 -16.70
CA PRO A 107 -3.79 0.07 -16.78
C PRO A 107 -4.28 0.78 -15.52
N THR A 108 -4.92 1.94 -15.72
CA THR A 108 -5.57 2.70 -14.65
C THR A 108 -6.78 1.92 -14.12
N ARG A 109 -6.99 1.96 -12.80
CA ARG A 109 -8.17 1.39 -12.14
C ARG A 109 -8.95 2.48 -11.42
N SER A 110 -10.27 2.33 -11.29
CA SER A 110 -11.06 3.15 -10.37
C SER A 110 -11.38 2.38 -9.08
N VAL A 111 -11.21 3.03 -7.94
CA VAL A 111 -11.55 2.51 -6.61
C VAL A 111 -12.45 3.54 -5.93
N LEU A 112 -13.71 3.18 -5.65
CA LEU A 112 -14.73 4.10 -5.10
C LEU A 112 -14.80 5.47 -5.82
N GLY A 113 -14.71 5.47 -7.15
CA GLY A 113 -14.76 6.70 -7.96
C GLY A 113 -13.45 7.49 -8.02
N HIS A 114 -12.41 7.08 -7.28
CA HIS A 114 -11.08 7.65 -7.41
C HIS A 114 -10.28 6.96 -8.50
N GLU A 115 -9.56 7.74 -9.29
CA GLU A 115 -8.63 7.23 -10.28
C GLU A 115 -7.32 6.79 -9.58
N VAL A 116 -6.88 5.57 -9.87
CA VAL A 116 -5.64 4.97 -9.36
C VAL A 116 -4.68 4.77 -10.53
N TRP A 117 -3.62 5.57 -10.55
CA TRP A 117 -2.56 5.46 -11.56
C TRP A 117 -1.54 4.43 -11.11
N LYS A 118 -1.42 3.34 -11.88
CA LYS A 118 -0.41 2.30 -11.66
C LYS A 118 0.73 2.47 -12.65
N MET A 119 1.95 2.27 -12.18
CA MET A 119 3.14 2.35 -13.02
C MET A 119 4.31 1.55 -12.45
N VAL A 120 5.22 1.14 -13.34
CA VAL A 120 6.47 0.46 -12.99
C VAL A 120 7.64 1.29 -13.51
N GLY A 121 8.54 1.69 -12.62
CA GLY A 121 9.82 2.30 -12.95
C GLY A 121 10.93 1.26 -12.88
N LYS A 122 11.78 1.20 -13.92
CA LYS A 122 12.98 0.35 -13.95
C LYS A 122 14.22 1.23 -14.17
N GLY A 123 15.07 1.29 -13.16
CA GLY A 123 16.40 1.91 -13.20
C GLY A 123 17.52 0.85 -13.26
N THR A 124 18.78 1.29 -13.18
CA THR A 124 19.95 0.39 -13.26
C THR A 124 20.04 -0.60 -12.10
N SER A 125 19.58 -0.21 -10.91
CA SER A 125 19.69 -1.06 -9.70
C SER A 125 18.42 -1.13 -8.87
N VAL A 126 17.35 -0.45 -9.30
CA VAL A 126 16.09 -0.38 -8.57
C VAL A 126 14.92 -0.57 -9.53
N GLU A 127 13.95 -1.38 -9.10
CA GLU A 127 12.63 -1.48 -9.72
C GLU A 127 11.59 -1.00 -8.72
N ILE A 128 10.73 -0.07 -9.13
CA ILE A 128 9.65 0.49 -8.30
C ILE A 128 8.33 0.24 -8.98
N THR A 129 7.44 -0.52 -8.34
CA THR A 129 6.03 -0.58 -8.72
C THR A 129 5.24 0.31 -7.78
N GLN A 130 4.43 1.23 -8.32
CA GLN A 130 3.62 2.12 -7.48
C GLN A 130 2.18 2.27 -7.98
N ALA A 131 1.28 2.48 -7.02
CA ALA A 131 -0.08 2.96 -7.23
C ALA A 131 -0.24 4.33 -6.59
N VAL A 132 -0.79 5.27 -7.36
CA VAL A 132 -0.92 6.68 -6.97
C VAL A 132 -2.39 7.06 -7.02
N ILE A 133 -2.89 7.67 -5.94
CA ILE A 133 -4.27 8.12 -5.81
C ILE A 133 -4.32 9.53 -5.26
N ARG A 134 -5.22 10.34 -5.80
CA ARG A 134 -5.54 11.67 -5.29
C ARG A 134 -6.85 11.65 -4.52
N HIS A 135 -6.84 12.20 -3.30
CA HIS A 135 -8.03 12.36 -2.47
C HIS A 135 -7.91 13.60 -1.60
N ASP A 136 -8.94 14.45 -1.61
CA ASP A 136 -9.09 15.64 -0.76
C ASP A 136 -7.82 16.50 -0.60
N GLY A 137 -7.27 16.97 -1.72
CA GLY A 137 -6.06 17.81 -1.69
C GLY A 137 -4.77 17.08 -1.29
N ALA A 138 -4.80 15.77 -1.04
CA ALA A 138 -3.62 14.95 -0.78
C ALA A 138 -3.37 13.92 -1.91
N LEU A 139 -2.10 13.54 -2.04
CA LEU A 139 -1.61 12.47 -2.88
C LEU A 139 -1.16 11.32 -1.98
N TYR A 140 -1.70 10.13 -2.22
CA TYR A 140 -1.23 8.92 -1.59
C TYR A 140 -0.50 8.06 -2.61
N LYS A 141 0.63 7.49 -2.19
CA LYS A 141 1.40 6.55 -3.00
C LYS A 141 1.62 5.26 -2.23
N LEU A 142 1.29 4.15 -2.85
CA LEU A 142 1.75 2.83 -2.43
C LEU A 142 2.91 2.46 -3.32
N MET A 143 4.02 2.07 -2.71
CA MET A 143 5.26 1.77 -3.43
C MET A 143 5.80 0.42 -2.99
N ALA A 144 6.27 -0.36 -3.96
CA ALA A 144 7.09 -1.53 -3.77
C ALA A 144 8.42 -1.29 -4.48
N ALA A 145 9.50 -1.16 -3.73
CA ALA A 145 10.85 -0.92 -4.25
C ALA A 145 11.70 -2.17 -4.04
N THR A 146 12.37 -2.63 -5.08
CA THR A 146 13.32 -3.76 -5.05
C THR A 146 14.68 -3.31 -5.54
N VAL A 147 15.75 -3.66 -4.82
CA VAL A 147 17.13 -3.29 -5.15
C VAL A 147 17.98 -4.53 -5.41
N GLY A 148 18.72 -4.52 -6.52
CA GLY A 148 19.73 -5.54 -6.85
C GLY A 148 19.21 -6.95 -7.12
N LYS A 149 17.88 -7.18 -7.06
CA LYS A 149 17.22 -8.45 -7.35
C LYS A 149 16.00 -8.21 -8.23
N ASN A 150 15.59 -9.25 -8.94
CA ASN A 150 14.29 -9.23 -9.63
C ASN A 150 13.17 -9.22 -8.57
N PRO A 151 12.19 -8.32 -8.65
CA PRO A 151 11.05 -8.33 -7.74
C PRO A 151 10.28 -9.64 -7.89
N ASP A 152 9.77 -10.19 -6.77
CA ASP A 152 8.73 -11.21 -6.82
C ASP A 152 7.40 -10.53 -7.23
N PRO A 153 6.89 -10.78 -8.44
CA PRO A 153 5.69 -10.09 -8.92
C PRO A 153 4.46 -10.42 -8.10
N ALA A 154 4.39 -11.62 -7.49
CA ALA A 154 3.25 -12.03 -6.69
C ALA A 154 3.14 -11.19 -5.40
N THR A 155 4.24 -11.04 -4.67
CA THR A 155 4.28 -10.21 -3.46
C THR A 155 4.07 -8.73 -3.80
N VAL A 156 4.72 -8.22 -4.85
CA VAL A 156 4.57 -6.83 -5.29
C VAL A 156 3.14 -6.50 -5.67
N ASN A 157 2.52 -7.31 -6.54
CA ASN A 157 1.15 -7.07 -6.98
C ASN A 157 0.17 -7.25 -5.82
N ARG A 158 0.36 -8.24 -4.94
CA ARG A 158 -0.50 -8.41 -3.76
C ARG A 158 -0.54 -7.14 -2.90
N PHE A 159 0.61 -6.50 -2.67
CA PHE A 159 0.67 -5.26 -1.91
C PHE A 159 0.00 -4.10 -2.68
N VAL A 160 0.46 -3.82 -3.91
CA VAL A 160 0.01 -2.65 -4.68
C VAL A 160 -1.47 -2.73 -5.07
N ASP A 161 -1.97 -3.92 -5.39
CA ASP A 161 -3.38 -4.15 -5.77
C ASP A 161 -4.34 -4.29 -4.59
N SER A 162 -3.81 -4.42 -3.36
CA SER A 162 -4.64 -4.44 -2.15
C SER A 162 -5.19 -3.07 -1.77
N LEU A 163 -4.78 -2.01 -2.47
CA LEU A 163 -5.29 -0.66 -2.26
C LEU A 163 -6.82 -0.65 -2.31
N SER A 164 -7.41 -0.29 -1.18
CA SER A 164 -8.81 0.03 -1.05
C SER A 164 -8.98 1.35 -0.29
N ILE A 165 -10.09 2.03 -0.56
CA ILE A 165 -10.46 3.28 0.10
C ILE A 165 -11.61 2.97 1.03
N VAL A 166 -11.55 3.47 2.26
CA VAL A 166 -12.66 3.36 3.20
C VAL A 166 -13.72 4.38 2.80
N PRO A 167 -14.97 3.95 2.54
CA PRO A 167 -16.04 4.89 2.28
C PRO A 167 -16.23 5.79 3.50
N PRO A 168 -16.54 7.09 3.32
CA PRO A 168 -16.87 7.95 4.45
C PRO A 168 -18.01 7.26 5.22
N SER A 169 -17.82 7.09 6.53
CA SER A 169 -18.92 6.64 7.38
C SER A 169 -20.09 7.59 7.12
N PRO A 170 -21.33 7.10 6.94
CA PRO A 170 -22.47 7.97 6.77
C PRO A 170 -22.59 8.82 8.03
N THR A 171 -21.99 10.01 8.00
CA THR A 171 -22.16 11.04 9.00
C THR A 171 -23.65 11.32 9.02
N ASN A 172 -24.32 10.98 10.12
CA ASN A 172 -25.69 11.42 10.38
C ASN A 172 -25.75 12.90 10.01
N ALA A 173 -26.57 13.25 9.04
CA ALA A 173 -26.59 14.56 8.42
C ALA A 173 -26.84 15.65 9.48
N GLU A 174 -25.77 16.17 10.06
CA GLU A 174 -25.82 17.35 10.90
C GLU A 174 -25.99 18.53 9.95
N THR A 175 -27.12 19.20 10.10
CA THR A 175 -27.60 20.27 9.24
C THR A 175 -26.54 21.37 9.16
N ALA A 176 -25.83 21.45 8.03
CA ALA A 176 -24.81 22.48 7.81
C ALA A 176 -25.48 23.86 7.64
N PRO A 177 -25.01 24.90 8.36
CA PRO A 177 -25.36 26.28 8.05
C PRO A 177 -24.80 26.68 6.68
N GLN A 178 -25.61 27.37 5.90
CA GLN A 178 -25.33 27.86 4.56
C GLN A 178 -24.11 28.83 4.56
N PRO A 179 -23.11 28.67 3.67
CA PRO A 179 -21.94 29.55 3.67
C PRO A 179 -22.21 30.86 2.94
N ASP A 180 -21.89 31.98 3.59
CA ASP A 180 -21.83 33.30 3.01
C ASP A 180 -20.72 33.38 1.95
N THR A 181 -21.11 33.89 0.78
CA THR A 181 -20.30 34.06 -0.41
C THR A 181 -19.16 35.08 -0.17
N LEU A 182 -17.90 34.64 -0.15
CA LEU A 182 -16.75 35.55 -0.23
C LEU A 182 -16.33 35.82 -1.68
N PRO A 183 -15.88 37.05 -2.01
CA PRO A 183 -15.60 37.45 -3.38
C PRO A 183 -14.27 36.86 -3.90
N VAL A 184 -14.32 36.35 -5.12
CA VAL A 184 -13.20 35.79 -5.86
C VAL A 184 -12.22 36.90 -6.26
N GLY A 185 -11.11 36.98 -5.52
CA GLY A 185 -9.95 37.78 -5.88
C GLY A 185 -9.18 37.17 -7.06
N ASN A 186 -9.22 37.85 -8.20
CA ASN A 186 -8.56 37.49 -9.44
C ASN A 186 -7.05 37.79 -9.34
N LEU A 187 -6.23 36.79 -8.98
CA LEU A 187 -4.77 36.93 -9.00
C LEU A 187 -4.23 36.45 -10.35
N GLY A 188 -4.18 37.39 -11.29
CA GLY A 188 -3.40 37.30 -12.51
C GLY A 188 -1.91 37.39 -12.18
N GLY A 189 -1.26 36.24 -12.09
CA GLY A 189 0.19 36.11 -12.03
C GLY A 189 0.57 34.90 -12.84
N GLY A 190 1.16 35.12 -14.01
CA GLY A 190 1.64 34.08 -14.92
C GLY A 190 2.81 33.32 -14.32
N VAL A 191 2.51 32.44 -13.37
CA VAL A 191 3.44 31.41 -12.92
C VAL A 191 3.29 30.27 -13.90
N ASP A 192 4.40 29.90 -14.53
CA ASP A 192 4.50 28.79 -15.49
C ASP A 192 4.09 27.48 -14.78
N LEU A 193 2.79 27.16 -14.83
CA LEU A 193 2.16 26.03 -14.14
C LEU A 193 2.81 24.71 -14.50
N HIS A 194 3.43 24.62 -15.68
CA HIS A 194 4.13 23.43 -16.12
C HIS A 194 5.32 23.11 -15.20
N LYS A 195 6.14 24.11 -14.83
CA LYS A 195 7.29 23.93 -13.92
C LYS A 195 6.87 23.60 -12.49
N VAL A 196 5.83 24.25 -11.97
CA VAL A 196 5.34 23.99 -10.61
C VAL A 196 4.69 22.60 -10.50
N SER A 197 4.01 22.15 -11.56
CA SER A 197 3.49 20.78 -11.65
C SER A 197 4.62 19.74 -11.66
N THR A 198 5.71 19.98 -12.41
CA THR A 198 6.89 19.10 -12.37
C THR A 198 7.60 19.17 -11.02
N THR A 199 7.62 20.32 -10.34
CA THR A 199 8.25 20.47 -9.03
C THR A 199 7.42 19.81 -7.92
N VAL A 200 6.09 19.84 -7.93
CA VAL A 200 5.31 19.17 -6.87
C VAL A 200 5.10 17.69 -7.17
N GLY A 201 4.84 17.33 -8.44
CA GLY A 201 4.79 15.93 -8.87
C GLY A 201 6.16 15.25 -8.79
N GLY A 202 7.24 15.98 -9.05
CA GLY A 202 8.61 15.51 -9.05
C GLY A 202 9.35 15.73 -7.72
N ALA A 203 9.41 16.93 -7.13
CA ALA A 203 10.19 17.16 -5.90
C ALA A 203 9.56 16.53 -4.64
N GLY A 204 8.23 16.48 -4.55
CA GLY A 204 7.55 15.73 -3.49
C GLY A 204 7.77 14.21 -3.63
N ALA A 205 7.87 13.71 -4.87
CA ALA A 205 8.27 12.33 -5.15
C ALA A 205 9.73 12.07 -4.78
N LEU A 206 10.63 12.97 -5.21
CA LEU A 206 12.08 12.88 -5.05
C LEU A 206 12.52 12.86 -3.59
N LEU A 207 11.81 13.54 -2.69
CA LEU A 207 12.13 13.47 -1.26
C LEU A 207 11.69 12.14 -0.65
N ALA A 208 10.50 11.65 -0.99
CA ALA A 208 9.96 10.41 -0.43
C ALA A 208 10.74 9.18 -0.92
N ILE A 209 10.90 9.07 -2.22
CA ILE A 209 11.61 7.96 -2.85
C ILE A 209 13.13 8.14 -2.65
N GLY A 210 13.67 9.36 -2.66
CA GLY A 210 15.07 9.63 -2.35
C GLY A 210 15.44 9.25 -0.92
N LEU A 211 14.53 9.45 0.05
CA LEU A 211 14.68 8.89 1.39
C LEU A 211 14.61 7.36 1.37
N VAL A 212 13.66 6.75 0.66
CA VAL A 212 13.61 5.29 0.50
C VAL A 212 14.91 4.74 -0.10
N ILE A 213 15.46 5.36 -1.14
CA ILE A 213 16.73 5.01 -1.79
C ILE A 213 17.92 5.26 -0.86
N TYR A 214 17.92 6.38 -0.14
CA TYR A 214 18.95 6.69 0.85
C TYR A 214 18.98 5.62 1.97
N PHE A 215 17.82 5.23 2.49
CA PHE A 215 17.72 4.14 3.46
C PHE A 215 18.05 2.78 2.84
N LEU A 216 17.74 2.55 1.55
CA LEU A 216 18.14 1.35 0.81
C LEU A 216 19.66 1.24 0.67
N THR A 217 20.36 2.35 0.45
CA THR A 217 21.81 2.35 0.20
C THR A 217 22.66 2.45 1.46
N ARG A 218 22.13 3.03 2.55
CA ARG A 218 22.85 3.19 3.82
C ARG A 218 22.95 1.91 4.65
N GLY A 219 21.94 1.03 4.63
CA GLY A 219 21.97 -0.26 5.37
C GLY A 219 23.14 -1.17 4.99
N ASN A 220 23.63 -1.05 3.75
CA ASN A 220 24.71 -1.89 3.24
C ASN A 220 26.12 -1.49 3.73
N LYS A 221 26.29 -0.30 4.34
CA LYS A 221 27.61 0.21 4.76
C LYS A 221 28.02 -0.15 6.20
N THR A 222 27.13 -0.74 7.01
CA THR A 222 27.40 -0.99 8.44
C THR A 222 27.90 -2.42 8.72
N ARG A 223 28.20 -3.23 7.69
CA ARG A 223 28.68 -4.61 7.83
C ARG A 223 30.01 -4.90 7.09
N GLN A 224 30.90 -3.90 7.00
CA GLN A 224 32.30 -4.12 6.62
C GLN A 224 33.23 -3.65 7.72
#